data_AF-A0A4C2E5A6-F1
#
_entry.id   AF-A0A4C2E5A6-F1
#
_cell.length_a   1.000
_cell.length_b   1.000
_cell.length_c   1.000
_cell.angle_alpha   90.00
_cell.angle_beta   90.00
_cell.angle_gamma   90.00
#
_symmetry.space_group_name_H-M   'P 1'
#
loop_
_entity.id
_entity.type
_entity.pdbx_description
1 polymer ?
#
loop_
_entity_poly.entity_id
_entity_poly.type
_entity_poly.pdbx_seq_one_letter_code
_entity_poly.pdbx_strand_id
1 'polypeptide(L)'
;MDVALFLGLPVDIRKQVYFHLAGQFADLGPDILQGLYFADVIKLPAEYYQPSRYQQRLRKRLYPIFEPYLGIFDYMPSLVNRWLEYALWLRYDCIVLDCMRLNHLYEGELIGPINLVYLDGRVRLSFFDKNYMLWNWYTYKEYARWIDDESDQIELTYLKLNLENLRYDLVAKILSAMRRDKVLDFINQIQFEQEDEDEESISFDEQDDFETASYRIRDPAVIKVVQTMDLMKGLKRLAFRGDRLYESLVNFHGVRDNPGKTINYMIKKKIVFLQILQVESLCKTGVADFTRWENLRELKLAQVGEIDFNKMLLPSNCRLLTICGAQTLYWWDVLDQIEHMASDRYTTKMRGSMCYHAIDEKSMDVETLFQCRIIVKDCFQSLNFIKLQDIYEIKGPEK
;
A
#
# COMPACT_ATOMS: atom_id res chain seq x y z
N MET A 1 -22.93 -5.17 24.91
CA MET A 1 -21.50 -5.00 25.28
C MET A 1 -21.44 -3.97 26.39
N ASP A 2 -20.71 -4.24 27.47
CA ASP A 2 -20.41 -3.21 28.48
C ASP A 2 -19.15 -2.45 28.05
N VAL A 3 -19.36 -1.25 27.52
CA VAL A 3 -18.30 -0.40 26.98
C VAL A 3 -17.38 0.09 28.10
N ALA A 4 -17.93 0.47 29.26
CA ALA A 4 -17.14 1.05 30.34
C ALA A 4 -16.18 0.02 30.93
N LEU A 5 -16.64 -1.23 31.07
CA LEU A 5 -15.80 -2.35 31.48
C LEU A 5 -14.64 -2.56 30.49
N PHE A 6 -14.94 -2.58 29.18
CA PHE A 6 -13.94 -2.79 28.15
C PHE A 6 -12.90 -1.66 28.09
N LEU A 7 -13.34 -0.40 28.14
CA LEU A 7 -12.44 0.76 28.15
C LEU A 7 -11.61 0.85 29.44
N GLY A 8 -12.08 0.23 30.53
CA GLY A 8 -11.33 0.05 31.77
C GLY A 8 -10.19 -0.98 31.69
N LEU A 9 -10.10 -1.77 30.62
CA LEU A 9 -9.02 -2.73 30.42
C LEU A 9 -7.70 -2.04 30.01
N PRO A 10 -6.54 -2.65 30.32
CA PRO A 10 -5.23 -2.16 29.89
C PRO A 10 -5.11 -1.98 28.36
N VAL A 11 -4.29 -1.02 27.96
CA VAL A 11 -4.04 -0.68 26.55
C VAL A 11 -3.59 -1.88 25.73
N ASP A 12 -2.73 -2.75 26.28
CA ASP A 12 -2.22 -3.92 25.55
C ASP A 12 -3.33 -4.90 25.15
N ILE A 13 -4.32 -5.11 26.02
CA ILE A 13 -5.47 -5.97 25.72
C ILE A 13 -6.31 -5.33 24.60
N ARG A 14 -6.63 -4.05 24.75
CA ARG A 14 -7.42 -3.31 23.77
C ARG A 14 -6.73 -3.27 22.41
N LYS A 15 -5.40 -3.06 22.38
CA LYS A 15 -4.58 -3.12 21.16
C LYS A 15 -4.76 -4.46 20.44
N GLN A 16 -4.63 -5.59 21.14
CA GLN A 16 -4.78 -6.90 20.50
C GLN A 16 -6.20 -7.13 19.99
N VAL A 17 -7.22 -6.70 20.74
CA VAL A 17 -8.62 -6.77 20.30
C VAL A 17 -8.81 -5.99 19.01
N TYR A 18 -8.36 -4.74 18.95
CA TYR A 18 -8.49 -3.91 17.76
C TYR A 18 -7.65 -4.40 16.57
N PHE A 19 -6.48 -4.98 16.83
CA PHE A 19 -5.66 -5.60 15.79
C PHE A 19 -6.42 -6.72 15.10
N HIS A 20 -7.10 -7.58 15.87
CA HIS A 20 -7.92 -8.65 15.33
C HIS A 20 -9.26 -8.18 14.74
N LEU A 21 -9.84 -7.09 15.26
CA LEU A 21 -11.04 -6.46 14.69
C LEU A 21 -10.76 -5.86 13.29
N ALA A 22 -9.50 -5.47 13.03
CA ALA A 22 -9.03 -4.99 11.73
C ALA A 22 -9.89 -3.86 11.13
N GLY A 23 -10.43 -2.98 11.98
CA GLY A 23 -11.25 -1.84 11.58
C GLY A 23 -12.71 -2.17 11.21
N GLN A 24 -13.15 -3.42 11.39
CA GLN A 24 -14.54 -3.82 11.17
C GLN A 24 -15.40 -3.50 12.41
N PHE A 25 -15.84 -2.24 12.53
CA PHE A 25 -16.60 -1.77 13.70
C PHE A 25 -18.10 -2.05 13.64
N ALA A 26 -18.61 -2.46 12.48
CA ALA A 26 -20.00 -2.84 12.30
C ALA A 26 -20.09 -4.24 11.70
N ASP A 27 -21.16 -4.96 12.07
CA ASP A 27 -21.57 -6.20 11.39
C ASP A 27 -22.27 -5.86 10.06
N LEU A 28 -21.49 -5.19 9.21
CA LEU A 28 -21.91 -4.66 7.93
C LEU A 28 -20.66 -4.56 7.06
N GLY A 29 -20.72 -5.12 5.86
CA GLY A 29 -19.62 -5.08 4.91
C GLY A 29 -20.01 -5.88 3.67
N PRO A 30 -19.37 -5.63 2.53
CA PRO A 30 -19.52 -6.52 1.38
C PRO A 30 -19.00 -7.92 1.75
N ASP A 31 -19.55 -8.95 1.13
CA ASP A 31 -18.98 -10.29 1.22
C ASP A 31 -17.51 -10.24 0.76
N ILE A 32 -16.64 -10.99 1.45
CA ILE A 32 -15.22 -11.07 1.09
C ILE A 32 -15.14 -11.50 -0.38
N LEU A 33 -14.37 -10.80 -1.22
CA LEU A 33 -14.26 -11.05 -2.67
C LEU A 33 -14.03 -12.54 -2.99
N GLN A 34 -13.19 -13.24 -2.22
CA GLN A 34 -13.00 -14.70 -2.37
C GLN A 34 -14.30 -15.49 -2.17
N GLY A 35 -15.13 -15.10 -1.19
CA GLY A 35 -16.46 -15.68 -0.99
C GLY A 35 -17.41 -15.42 -2.16
N LEU A 36 -17.21 -14.37 -2.95
CA LEU A 36 -18.03 -14.12 -4.15
C LEU A 36 -17.57 -14.95 -5.36
N TYR A 37 -16.25 -15.12 -5.57
CA TYR A 37 -15.71 -15.89 -6.70
C TYR A 37 -15.76 -17.40 -6.50
N PHE A 38 -15.69 -17.87 -5.24
CA PHE A 38 -15.68 -19.30 -4.91
C PHE A 38 -17.00 -19.81 -4.31
N ALA A 39 -18.05 -18.97 -4.25
CA ALA A 39 -19.37 -19.45 -3.86
C ALA A 39 -20.03 -20.19 -5.01
N ASP A 40 -20.42 -21.44 -4.76
CA ASP A 40 -21.28 -22.23 -5.66
C ASP A 40 -22.66 -21.58 -5.89
N VAL A 41 -23.06 -20.66 -5.00
CA VAL A 41 -24.33 -19.94 -5.05
C VAL A 41 -24.05 -18.45 -4.89
N ILE A 42 -24.18 -17.70 -5.99
CA ILE A 42 -24.23 -16.24 -5.93
C ILE A 42 -25.55 -15.86 -5.26
N LYS A 43 -25.47 -15.32 -4.04
CA LYS A 43 -26.62 -14.73 -3.35
C LYS A 43 -27.01 -13.41 -4.01
N LEU A 44 -27.67 -13.52 -5.17
CA LEU A 44 -28.44 -12.39 -5.69
C LEU A 44 -29.56 -12.11 -4.69
N PRO A 45 -29.88 -10.84 -4.40
CA PRO A 45 -30.97 -10.51 -3.50
C PRO A 45 -32.26 -11.16 -4.01
N ALA A 46 -32.72 -12.20 -3.31
CA ALA A 46 -33.85 -13.04 -3.71
C ALA A 46 -35.20 -12.29 -3.63
N GLU A 47 -35.23 -11.17 -2.91
CA GLU A 47 -36.39 -10.29 -2.76
C GLU A 47 -36.05 -8.88 -3.26
N TYR A 48 -37.02 -8.22 -3.89
CA TYR A 48 -36.96 -6.79 -4.15
C TYR A 48 -36.81 -6.05 -2.81
N TYR A 49 -35.58 -5.66 -2.48
CA TYR A 49 -35.30 -4.89 -1.29
C TYR A 49 -36.16 -3.61 -1.28
N GLN A 50 -37.06 -3.48 -0.31
CA GLN A 50 -37.90 -2.31 -0.14
C GLN A 50 -37.35 -1.44 1.00
N PRO A 51 -36.76 -0.27 0.69
CA PRO A 51 -36.23 0.61 1.73
C PRO A 51 -37.36 1.23 2.56
N SER A 52 -37.15 1.31 3.87
CA SER A 52 -38.09 1.98 4.77
C SER A 52 -38.23 3.48 4.42
N ARG A 53 -39.33 4.12 4.83
CA ARG A 53 -39.49 5.58 4.65
C ARG A 53 -38.33 6.39 5.26
N TYR A 54 -37.75 5.89 6.36
CA TYR A 54 -36.60 6.51 6.99
C TYR A 54 -35.34 6.37 6.13
N GLN A 55 -35.06 5.17 5.63
CA GLN A 55 -33.93 4.88 4.73
C GLN A 55 -34.01 5.70 3.44
N GLN A 56 -35.21 5.86 2.86
CA GLN A 56 -35.41 6.72 1.69
C GLN A 56 -35.05 8.19 1.98
N ARG A 57 -35.38 8.69 3.17
CA ARG A 57 -35.00 10.05 3.60
C ARG A 57 -33.50 10.19 3.81
N LEU A 58 -32.86 9.19 4.44
CA LEU A 58 -31.41 9.18 4.62
C LEU A 58 -30.70 9.14 3.27
N ARG A 59 -31.12 8.26 2.36
CA ARG A 59 -30.57 8.17 1.01
C ARG A 59 -30.71 9.50 0.28
N LYS A 60 -31.87 10.14 0.31
CA LYS A 60 -32.07 11.45 -0.34
C LYS A 60 -31.17 12.57 0.22
N ARG A 61 -30.80 12.51 1.51
CA ARG A 61 -30.06 13.59 2.18
C ARG A 61 -28.56 13.36 2.28
N LEU A 62 -28.15 12.15 2.67
CA LEU A 62 -26.77 11.81 3.00
C LEU A 62 -26.05 11.12 1.84
N TYR A 63 -26.74 10.31 1.04
CA TYR A 63 -26.10 9.57 -0.05
C TYR A 63 -25.33 10.48 -1.01
N PRO A 64 -25.85 11.65 -1.47
CA PRO A 64 -25.09 12.52 -2.39
C PRO A 64 -23.78 13.05 -1.80
N ILE A 65 -23.63 13.07 -0.48
CA ILE A 65 -22.40 13.50 0.19
C ILE A 65 -21.34 12.39 0.13
N PHE A 66 -21.76 11.13 0.26
CA PHE A 66 -20.89 9.96 0.37
C PHE A 66 -20.80 9.14 -0.92
N GLU A 67 -21.61 9.45 -1.94
CA GLU A 67 -21.65 8.80 -3.25
C GLU A 67 -20.26 8.57 -3.85
N PRO A 68 -19.30 9.53 -3.81
CA PRO A 68 -17.97 9.29 -4.37
C PRO A 68 -17.21 8.10 -3.77
N TYR A 69 -17.54 7.69 -2.53
CA TYR A 69 -16.86 6.62 -1.80
C TYR A 69 -17.76 5.39 -1.57
N LEU A 70 -19.08 5.53 -1.71
CA LEU A 70 -20.04 4.44 -1.50
C LEU A 70 -20.65 3.89 -2.79
N GLY A 71 -20.53 4.62 -3.90
CA GLY A 71 -21.13 4.24 -5.18
C GLY A 71 -20.68 2.86 -5.68
N ILE A 72 -19.47 2.43 -5.30
CA ILE A 72 -18.96 1.09 -5.62
C ILE A 72 -19.80 -0.04 -5.01
N PHE A 73 -20.60 0.24 -3.97
CA PHE A 73 -21.47 -0.72 -3.29
C PHE A 73 -22.95 -0.62 -3.70
N ASP A 74 -23.28 0.18 -4.72
CA ASP A 74 -24.68 0.34 -5.16
C ASP A 74 -25.30 -0.95 -5.70
N TYR A 75 -24.48 -1.95 -6.06
CA TYR A 75 -24.95 -3.30 -6.39
C TYR A 75 -25.69 -3.99 -5.25
N MET A 76 -25.48 -3.55 -3.99
CA MET A 76 -26.21 -4.02 -2.81
C MET A 76 -26.89 -2.85 -2.08
N PRO A 77 -28.08 -2.39 -2.51
CA PRO A 77 -28.75 -1.22 -1.94
C PRO A 77 -29.07 -1.32 -0.44
N SER A 78 -29.28 -2.53 0.08
CA SER A 78 -29.50 -2.80 1.50
C SER A 78 -28.28 -2.47 2.35
N LEU A 79 -27.07 -2.78 1.84
CA LEU A 79 -25.79 -2.45 2.46
C LEU A 79 -25.64 -0.93 2.60
N VAL A 80 -25.81 -0.20 1.50
CA VAL A 80 -25.72 1.27 1.48
C VAL A 80 -26.71 1.90 2.46
N ASN A 81 -27.96 1.44 2.48
CA ASN A 81 -28.98 2.03 3.34
C ASN A 81 -28.72 1.77 4.84
N ARG A 82 -28.23 0.57 5.21
CA ARG A 82 -27.80 0.30 6.59
C ARG A 82 -26.54 1.08 6.96
N TRP A 83 -25.61 1.23 6.02
CA TRP A 83 -24.41 2.03 6.22
C TRP A 83 -24.79 3.48 6.57
N LEU A 84 -25.76 4.06 5.85
CA LEU A 84 -26.25 5.42 6.11
C LEU A 84 -26.88 5.59 7.51
N GLU A 85 -27.41 4.52 8.10
CA GLU A 85 -27.91 4.52 9.48
C GLU A 85 -26.74 4.55 10.48
N TYR A 86 -25.72 3.72 10.27
CA TYR A 86 -24.50 3.72 11.09
C TYR A 86 -23.71 5.03 10.99
N ALA A 87 -23.69 5.63 9.80
CA ALA A 87 -22.97 6.86 9.49
C ALA A 87 -23.32 8.04 10.42
N LEU A 88 -24.52 8.03 11.01
CA LEU A 88 -24.97 9.07 11.94
C LEU A 88 -24.22 9.02 13.28
N TRP A 89 -23.85 7.83 13.75
CA TRP A 89 -23.43 7.60 15.14
C TRP A 89 -22.02 7.01 15.25
N LEU A 90 -21.60 6.19 14.28
CA LEU A 90 -20.37 5.38 14.39
C LEU A 90 -19.12 6.23 14.62
N ARG A 91 -19.01 7.39 13.98
CA ARG A 91 -17.88 8.31 14.19
C ARG A 91 -17.78 8.88 15.61
N TYR A 92 -18.87 8.84 16.38
CA TYR A 92 -18.93 9.31 17.78
C TYR A 92 -18.90 8.15 18.78
N ASP A 93 -18.85 6.91 18.28
CA ASP A 93 -18.79 5.74 19.13
C ASP A 93 -17.47 5.73 19.91
N CYS A 94 -17.58 5.44 21.20
CA CYS A 94 -16.45 5.48 22.13
C CYS A 94 -15.44 4.35 21.88
N ILE A 95 -15.87 3.18 21.38
CA ILE A 95 -14.98 2.09 20.97
C ILE A 95 -14.20 2.49 19.72
N VAL A 96 -14.85 3.17 18.78
CA VAL A 96 -14.21 3.70 17.58
C VAL A 96 -13.18 4.77 17.94
N LEU A 97 -13.56 5.76 18.76
CA LEU A 97 -12.65 6.82 19.19
C LEU A 97 -11.44 6.26 19.95
N ASP A 98 -11.65 5.26 20.80
CA ASP A 98 -10.57 4.59 21.52
C ASP A 98 -9.62 3.83 20.58
N CYS A 99 -10.16 3.12 19.58
CA CYS A 99 -9.34 2.50 18.55
C CYS A 99 -8.51 3.53 17.77
N MET A 100 -9.09 4.68 17.46
CA MET A 100 -8.38 5.76 16.73
C MET A 100 -7.27 6.38 17.59
N ARG A 101 -7.48 6.53 18.91
CA ARG A 101 -6.46 6.98 19.86
C ARG A 101 -5.30 6.00 19.95
N LEU A 102 -5.59 4.70 20.06
CA LEU A 102 -4.56 3.68 20.06
C LEU A 102 -3.84 3.61 18.71
N ASN A 103 -4.55 3.74 17.59
CA ASN A 103 -3.91 3.81 16.28
C ASN A 103 -2.98 5.02 16.17
N HIS A 104 -3.37 6.17 16.71
CA HIS A 104 -2.52 7.36 16.79
C HIS A 104 -1.27 7.12 17.65
N LEU A 105 -1.44 6.55 18.85
CA LEU A 105 -0.36 6.22 19.78
C LEU A 105 0.69 5.27 19.16
N TYR A 106 0.27 4.38 18.26
CA TYR A 106 1.14 3.48 17.51
C TYR A 106 1.37 3.91 16.06
N GLU A 107 1.30 5.21 15.75
CA GLU A 107 1.65 5.80 14.45
C GLU A 107 1.01 5.11 13.22
N GLY A 108 -0.23 4.64 13.36
CA GLY A 108 -0.97 3.98 12.28
C GLY A 108 -0.71 2.48 12.12
N GLU A 109 0.03 1.83 13.02
CA GLU A 109 0.34 0.39 12.93
C GLU A 109 -0.86 -0.53 13.21
N LEU A 110 -1.89 -0.04 13.90
CA LEU A 110 -2.98 -0.88 14.42
C LEU A 110 -4.02 -1.21 13.34
N ILE A 111 -4.62 -0.18 12.74
CA ILE A 111 -5.62 -0.32 11.67
C ILE A 111 -5.10 0.19 10.33
N GLY A 112 -3.94 0.86 10.31
CA GLY A 112 -3.35 1.42 9.10
C GLY A 112 -3.35 2.96 9.07
N PRO A 113 -2.87 3.53 7.96
CA PRO A 113 -2.79 4.97 7.77
C PRO A 113 -4.18 5.60 7.60
N ILE A 114 -4.28 6.87 7.98
CA ILE A 114 -5.51 7.66 7.84
C ILE A 114 -5.53 8.34 6.49
N ASN A 115 -6.63 8.24 5.77
CA ASN A 115 -6.77 8.73 4.41
C ASN A 115 -7.37 10.13 4.36
N LEU A 116 -6.87 10.94 3.45
CA LEU A 116 -7.46 12.24 3.10
C LEU A 116 -8.63 12.06 2.15
N VAL A 117 -9.76 12.65 2.51
CA VAL A 117 -10.96 12.68 1.67
C VAL A 117 -11.53 14.09 1.60
N TYR A 118 -12.24 14.38 0.50
CA TYR A 118 -13.04 15.58 0.38
C TYR A 118 -14.51 15.21 0.51
N LEU A 119 -15.15 15.69 1.58
CA LEU A 119 -16.53 15.39 1.93
C LEU A 119 -17.22 16.65 2.42
N ASP A 120 -18.43 16.90 1.93
CA ASP A 120 -19.27 18.02 2.39
C ASP A 120 -18.54 19.37 2.32
N GLY A 121 -17.86 19.60 1.18
CA GLY A 121 -17.13 20.84 0.90
C GLY A 121 -15.86 21.06 1.73
N ARG A 122 -15.37 20.06 2.46
CA ARG A 122 -14.18 20.18 3.33
C ARG A 122 -13.28 18.95 3.24
N VAL A 123 -11.99 19.16 3.49
CA VAL A 123 -11.04 18.06 3.70
C VAL A 123 -11.30 17.43 5.06
N ARG A 124 -11.39 16.09 5.07
CA ARG A 124 -11.57 15.28 6.28
C ARG A 124 -10.53 14.16 6.30
N LEU A 125 -10.22 13.72 7.51
CA LEU A 125 -9.42 12.57 7.86
C LEU A 125 -10.33 11.36 7.99
N SER A 126 -9.98 10.26 7.34
CA SER A 126 -10.87 9.10 7.24
C SER A 126 -10.17 7.77 7.35
N PHE A 127 -10.94 6.76 7.76
CA PHE A 127 -10.51 5.38 7.75
C PHE A 127 -11.34 4.58 6.74
N PHE A 128 -10.64 3.79 5.93
CA PHE A 128 -11.21 2.81 5.01
C PHE A 128 -10.81 1.42 5.48
N ASP A 129 -11.75 0.48 5.46
CA ASP A 129 -11.42 -0.92 5.71
C ASP A 129 -10.74 -1.57 4.50
N LYS A 130 -10.45 -2.87 4.63
CA LYS A 130 -9.84 -3.67 3.56
C LYS A 130 -10.72 -3.81 2.31
N ASN A 131 -12.01 -3.54 2.44
CA ASN A 131 -12.97 -3.58 1.33
C ASN A 131 -13.16 -2.19 0.70
N TYR A 132 -12.33 -1.20 1.06
CA TYR A 132 -12.43 0.18 0.60
C TYR A 132 -13.73 0.88 1.02
N MET A 133 -14.38 0.41 2.09
CA MET A 133 -15.55 1.08 2.62
C MET A 133 -15.13 2.14 3.64
N LEU A 134 -15.60 3.37 3.43
CA LEU A 134 -15.43 4.47 4.37
C LEU A 134 -16.20 4.16 5.66
N TRP A 135 -15.56 4.25 6.82
CA TRP A 135 -16.24 4.02 8.11
C TRP A 135 -16.32 5.27 8.97
N ASN A 136 -15.24 6.04 9.04
CA ASN A 136 -15.14 7.21 9.91
C ASN A 136 -14.58 8.40 9.16
N TRP A 137 -15.01 9.60 9.57
CA TRP A 137 -14.49 10.85 9.05
C TRP A 137 -14.49 11.94 10.13
N TYR A 138 -13.38 12.66 10.22
CA TYR A 138 -13.16 13.75 11.15
C TYR A 138 -12.59 14.95 10.41
N THR A 139 -13.00 16.15 10.77
CA THR A 139 -12.18 17.33 10.45
C THR A 139 -10.90 17.29 11.27
N TYR A 140 -9.84 17.98 10.84
CA TYR A 140 -8.61 18.11 11.63
C TYR A 140 -8.87 18.60 13.07
N LYS A 141 -9.81 19.55 13.23
CA LYS A 141 -10.18 20.07 14.56
C LYS A 141 -10.86 19.03 15.44
N GLU A 142 -11.74 18.21 14.86
CA GLU A 142 -12.39 17.11 15.59
C GLU A 142 -11.37 16.04 15.96
N TYR A 143 -10.47 15.71 15.04
CA TYR A 143 -9.42 14.72 15.27
C TYR A 143 -8.49 15.14 16.40
N ALA A 144 -7.96 16.37 16.33
CA ALA A 144 -7.11 16.93 17.38
C ALA A 144 -7.83 16.94 18.75
N ARG A 145 -9.10 17.36 18.77
CA ARG A 145 -9.86 17.47 20.01
C ARG A 145 -10.24 16.13 20.64
N TRP A 146 -10.57 15.12 19.85
CA TRP A 146 -11.13 13.87 20.36
C TRP A 146 -10.13 12.72 20.42
N ILE A 147 -9.05 12.77 19.63
CA ILE A 147 -8.13 11.65 19.42
C ILE A 147 -6.70 11.99 19.86
N ASP A 148 -6.19 13.16 19.48
CA ASP A 148 -4.80 13.56 19.75
C ASP A 148 -4.57 13.91 21.24
N ASP A 149 -5.60 14.47 21.89
CA ASP A 149 -5.53 15.10 23.22
C ASP A 149 -4.51 16.26 23.23
N GLU A 150 -4.95 17.48 23.58
CA GLU A 150 -4.24 18.76 23.32
C GLU A 150 -2.83 18.91 23.96
N SER A 151 -2.28 17.87 24.59
CA SER A 151 -1.00 17.90 25.31
C SER A 151 0.24 17.81 24.43
N ASP A 152 0.16 17.24 23.23
CA ASP A 152 1.33 17.08 22.35
C ASP A 152 1.04 17.63 20.95
N GLN A 153 1.93 18.48 20.44
CA GLN A 153 1.94 18.89 19.04
C GLN A 153 2.41 17.70 18.19
N ILE A 154 1.58 16.67 18.03
CA ILE A 154 1.97 15.47 17.30
C ILE A 154 1.75 15.71 15.81
N GLU A 155 2.86 15.77 15.07
CA GLU A 155 2.85 15.68 13.62
C GLU A 155 2.16 14.37 13.22
N LEU A 156 1.06 14.43 12.47
CA LEU A 156 0.39 13.23 11.96
C LEU A 156 1.29 12.53 10.92
N THR A 157 2.17 11.64 11.38
CA THR A 157 3.18 10.95 10.55
C THR A 157 2.64 9.78 9.73
N TYR A 158 1.33 9.50 9.77
CA TYR A 158 0.69 8.37 9.08
C TYR A 158 -0.52 8.79 8.24
N LEU A 159 -0.56 10.06 7.83
CA LEU A 159 -1.55 10.58 6.91
C LEU A 159 -1.23 10.18 5.47
N LYS A 160 -2.22 9.62 4.78
CA LYS A 160 -2.13 9.09 3.42
C LYS A 160 -3.04 9.86 2.46
N LEU A 161 -2.50 10.22 1.31
CA LEU A 161 -3.27 10.62 0.14
C LEU A 161 -3.40 9.41 -0.80
N ASN A 162 -4.60 8.83 -0.89
CA ASN A 162 -4.86 7.67 -1.74
C ASN A 162 -5.60 8.09 -3.01
N LEU A 163 -4.96 7.98 -4.18
CA LEU A 163 -5.55 8.39 -5.45
C LEU A 163 -6.58 7.37 -5.95
N GLU A 164 -6.47 6.10 -5.56
CA GLU A 164 -7.45 5.03 -5.88
C GLU A 164 -8.89 5.42 -5.50
N ASN A 165 -9.05 6.16 -4.40
CA ASN A 165 -10.36 6.52 -3.86
C ASN A 165 -10.85 7.89 -4.34
N LEU A 166 -10.09 8.59 -5.19
CA LEU A 166 -10.30 10.01 -5.46
C LEU A 166 -10.30 10.33 -6.94
N ARG A 167 -11.40 10.90 -7.41
CA ARG A 167 -11.46 11.57 -8.72
C ARG A 167 -10.51 12.77 -8.76
N TYR A 168 -10.04 13.10 -9.95
CA TYR A 168 -9.12 14.23 -10.18
C TYR A 168 -9.58 15.55 -9.55
N ASP A 169 -10.86 15.90 -9.68
CA ASP A 169 -11.40 17.15 -9.14
C ASP A 169 -11.31 17.21 -7.61
N LEU A 170 -11.50 16.07 -6.94
CA LEU A 170 -11.35 15.93 -5.49
C LEU A 170 -9.89 16.06 -5.07
N VAL A 171 -8.95 15.45 -5.80
CA VAL A 171 -7.51 15.59 -5.54
C VAL A 171 -7.09 17.06 -5.60
N ALA A 172 -7.52 17.79 -6.63
CA ALA A 172 -7.24 19.22 -6.76
C ALA A 172 -7.84 20.05 -5.60
N LYS A 173 -9.06 19.73 -5.17
CA LYS A 173 -9.73 20.38 -4.01
C LYS A 173 -8.99 20.08 -2.69
N ILE A 174 -8.54 18.84 -2.47
CA ILE A 174 -7.79 18.47 -1.27
C ILE A 174 -6.47 19.22 -1.21
N LEU A 175 -5.67 19.16 -2.28
CA LEU A 175 -4.36 19.81 -2.32
C LEU A 175 -4.47 21.34 -2.17
N SER A 176 -5.47 21.96 -2.79
CA SER A 176 -5.69 23.41 -2.65
C SER A 176 -6.13 23.81 -1.24
N ALA A 177 -7.05 23.06 -0.62
CA ALA A 177 -7.47 23.30 0.75
C ALA A 177 -6.31 23.09 1.75
N MET A 178 -5.55 22.01 1.61
CA MET A 178 -4.40 21.74 2.49
C MET A 178 -3.27 22.76 2.31
N ARG A 179 -3.06 23.25 1.08
CA ARG A 179 -2.11 24.33 0.82
C ARG A 179 -2.54 25.63 1.50
N ARG A 180 -3.82 25.99 1.40
CA ARG A 180 -4.39 27.17 2.06
C ARG A 180 -4.22 27.08 3.57
N ASP A 181 -4.47 25.90 4.13
CA ASP A 181 -4.45 25.66 5.57
C ASP A 181 -3.02 25.34 6.10
N LYS A 182 -2.01 25.32 5.22
CA LYS A 182 -0.59 25.04 5.50
C LYS A 182 -0.32 23.68 6.18
N VAL A 183 -1.09 22.66 5.81
CA VAL A 183 -1.02 21.31 6.40
C VAL A 183 -0.50 20.24 5.42
N LEU A 184 0.03 20.64 4.26
CA LEU A 184 0.64 19.72 3.28
C LEU A 184 1.82 18.93 3.86
N ASP A 185 2.54 19.51 4.82
CA ASP A 185 3.68 18.88 5.47
C ASP A 185 3.29 17.63 6.27
N PHE A 186 2.02 17.46 6.64
CA PHE A 186 1.53 16.27 7.34
C PHE A 186 1.32 15.07 6.41
N ILE A 187 1.28 15.25 5.09
CA ILE A 187 1.14 14.10 4.17
C ILE A 187 2.42 13.27 4.23
N ASN A 188 2.33 12.08 4.81
CA ASN A 188 3.45 11.17 4.96
C ASN A 188 3.52 10.12 3.85
N GLN A 189 2.35 9.69 3.37
CA GLN A 189 2.20 8.65 2.38
C GLN A 189 1.36 9.10 1.19
N ILE A 190 1.76 8.69 -0.02
CA ILE A 190 0.94 8.80 -1.23
C ILE A 190 0.81 7.42 -1.84
N GLN A 191 -0.40 7.03 -2.23
CA GLN A 191 -0.64 5.87 -3.07
C GLN A 191 -1.14 6.36 -4.43
N PHE A 192 -0.36 6.05 -5.47
CA PHE A 192 -0.70 6.31 -6.85
C PHE A 192 -1.43 5.10 -7.43
N GLU A 193 -2.52 5.41 -8.12
CA GLU A 193 -3.26 4.50 -8.98
C GLU A 193 -3.59 5.26 -10.25
N GLN A 194 -3.55 4.56 -11.36
CA GLN A 194 -4.02 5.03 -12.65
C GLN A 194 -4.94 3.94 -13.15
N GLU A 195 -6.18 4.27 -13.49
CA GLU A 195 -7.04 3.35 -14.22
C GLU A 195 -6.35 3.10 -15.57
N ASP A 196 -6.02 1.85 -15.84
CA ASP A 196 -5.53 1.43 -17.15
C ASP A 196 -6.72 1.57 -18.11
N GLU A 197 -6.92 2.77 -18.66
CA GLU A 197 -7.79 2.97 -19.82
C GLU A 197 -7.26 2.03 -20.91
N ASP A 198 -8.10 1.05 -21.30
CA ASP A 198 -7.86 0.12 -22.40
C ASP A 198 -7.15 0.86 -23.51
N GLU A 199 -5.93 0.41 -23.84
CA GLU A 199 -4.98 1.03 -24.76
C GLU A 199 -5.67 1.77 -25.92
N GLU A 200 -6.04 3.04 -25.72
CA GLU A 200 -6.53 3.86 -26.81
C GLU A 200 -5.36 3.98 -27.78
N SER A 201 -5.53 3.31 -28.92
CA SER A 201 -4.56 3.20 -30.01
C SER A 201 -3.86 4.53 -30.20
N ILE A 202 -2.60 4.56 -29.78
CA ILE A 202 -1.74 5.75 -29.77
C ILE A 202 -1.72 6.29 -31.20
N SER A 203 -2.23 7.52 -31.41
CA SER A 203 -1.90 8.27 -32.63
C SER A 203 -0.43 8.67 -32.52
N PHE A 204 0.44 7.94 -33.23
CA PHE A 204 1.87 8.14 -33.22
C PHE A 204 2.24 9.45 -33.92
N ASP A 205 2.91 10.35 -33.21
CA ASP A 205 3.79 11.32 -33.87
C ASP A 205 5.08 10.56 -34.23
N GLU A 206 5.43 10.51 -35.52
CA GLU A 206 6.50 9.70 -36.13
C GLU A 206 7.95 10.03 -35.66
N GLN A 207 8.13 10.72 -34.52
CA GLN A 207 9.42 11.19 -34.03
C GLN A 207 9.77 10.81 -32.58
N ASP A 208 8.86 10.22 -31.80
CA ASP A 208 9.19 9.70 -30.47
C ASP A 208 9.53 8.20 -30.56
N ASP A 209 10.72 7.79 -30.10
CA ASP A 209 11.09 6.38 -29.93
C ASP A 209 9.98 5.66 -29.13
N PHE A 210 9.47 4.55 -29.69
CA PHE A 210 8.31 3.79 -29.20
C PHE A 210 8.36 3.50 -27.69
N GLU A 211 9.56 3.19 -27.18
CA GLU A 211 9.79 2.93 -25.75
C GLU A 211 9.59 4.18 -24.89
N THR A 212 10.05 5.36 -25.31
CA THR A 212 10.03 6.58 -24.48
C THR A 212 8.65 7.25 -24.44
N ALA A 213 7.85 7.09 -25.50
CA ALA A 213 6.47 7.62 -25.55
C ALA A 213 5.50 6.83 -24.63
N SER A 214 5.75 5.52 -24.46
CA SER A 214 4.87 4.60 -23.74
C SER A 214 4.77 4.89 -22.24
N TYR A 215 5.84 5.40 -21.62
CA TYR A 215 5.94 5.66 -20.18
C TYR A 215 5.61 7.12 -19.78
N ARG A 216 4.86 7.85 -20.59
CA ARG A 216 4.38 9.19 -20.22
C ARG A 216 3.09 9.09 -19.40
N ILE A 217 3.13 9.68 -18.21
CA ILE A 217 1.95 9.85 -17.36
C ILE A 217 1.02 10.86 -18.02
N ARG A 218 -0.25 10.45 -18.16
CA ARG A 218 -1.32 11.28 -18.72
C ARG A 218 -2.36 11.65 -17.68
N ASP A 219 -2.49 10.87 -16.62
CA ASP A 219 -3.47 11.12 -15.57
C ASP A 219 -3.22 12.50 -14.91
N PRO A 220 -4.17 13.45 -15.02
CA PRO A 220 -4.02 14.77 -14.45
C PRO A 220 -3.95 14.75 -12.91
N ALA A 221 -4.54 13.76 -12.24
CA ALA A 221 -4.45 13.59 -10.78
C ALA A 221 -3.03 13.24 -10.34
N VAL A 222 -2.43 12.25 -11.01
CA VAL A 222 -1.03 11.85 -10.78
C VAL A 222 -0.10 13.04 -11.04
N ILE A 223 -0.24 13.69 -12.20
CA ILE A 223 0.59 14.86 -12.55
C ILE A 223 0.44 15.97 -11.50
N LYS A 224 -0.78 16.28 -11.08
CA LYS A 224 -1.03 17.33 -10.09
C LYS A 224 -0.37 17.04 -8.75
N VAL A 225 -0.43 15.79 -8.32
CA VAL A 225 0.23 15.33 -7.08
C VAL A 225 1.74 15.44 -7.22
N VAL A 226 2.32 14.90 -8.29
CA VAL A 226 3.77 14.98 -8.59
C VAL A 226 4.27 16.41 -8.54
N GLN A 227 3.56 17.36 -9.16
CA GLN A 227 3.89 18.79 -9.13
C GLN A 227 3.80 19.44 -7.75
N THR A 228 3.09 18.83 -6.81
CA THR A 228 2.85 19.36 -5.46
C THR A 228 3.72 18.67 -4.40
N MET A 229 4.35 17.53 -4.70
CA MET A 229 5.15 16.75 -3.74
C MET A 229 6.28 17.56 -3.09
N ASP A 230 6.89 18.52 -3.81
CA ASP A 230 7.93 19.40 -3.27
C ASP A 230 7.48 20.21 -2.05
N LEU A 231 6.17 20.45 -1.91
CA LEU A 231 5.57 21.15 -0.77
C LEU A 231 5.21 20.24 0.40
N MET A 232 5.38 18.91 0.28
CA MET A 232 5.03 17.92 1.30
C MET A 232 6.29 17.49 2.05
N LYS A 233 6.72 18.26 3.06
CA LYS A 233 8.01 17.97 3.74
C LYS A 233 8.01 16.68 4.56
N GLY A 234 6.86 16.24 5.08
CA GLY A 234 6.72 15.00 5.84
C GLY A 234 6.63 13.73 5.01
N LEU A 235 6.63 13.85 3.67
CA LEU A 235 6.49 12.73 2.75
C LEU A 235 7.69 11.78 2.83
N LYS A 236 7.42 10.53 3.16
CA LYS A 236 8.43 9.47 3.38
C LYS A 236 8.09 8.15 2.72
N ARG A 237 6.82 7.92 2.34
CA ARG A 237 6.32 6.63 1.86
C ARG A 237 5.58 6.82 0.54
N LEU A 238 5.91 6.03 -0.48
CA LEU A 238 5.13 5.99 -1.72
C LEU A 238 4.68 4.57 -2.04
N ALA A 239 3.47 4.45 -2.57
CA ALA A 239 2.94 3.23 -3.13
C ALA A 239 2.52 3.47 -4.58
N PHE A 240 2.79 2.51 -5.45
CA PHE A 240 2.44 2.55 -6.87
C PHE A 240 1.74 1.26 -7.24
N ARG A 241 0.66 1.38 -8.02
CA ARG A 241 -0.09 0.24 -8.55
C ARG A 241 -0.02 0.23 -10.08
N GLY A 242 0.19 -0.95 -10.64
CA GLY A 242 0.22 -1.17 -12.09
C GLY A 242 1.57 -0.88 -12.73
N ASP A 243 1.84 -1.59 -13.84
CA ASP A 243 3.09 -1.56 -14.58
C ASP A 243 3.42 -0.16 -15.10
N ARG A 244 2.42 0.57 -15.65
CA ARG A 244 2.65 1.88 -16.25
C ARG A 244 3.22 2.89 -15.26
N LEU A 245 2.65 2.98 -14.05
CA LEU A 245 3.13 3.89 -13.02
C LEU A 245 4.49 3.47 -12.47
N TYR A 246 4.72 2.16 -12.34
CA TYR A 246 6.02 1.62 -11.95
C TYR A 246 7.11 2.04 -12.94
N GLU A 247 6.94 1.77 -14.23
CA GLU A 247 7.93 2.11 -15.26
C GLU A 247 8.09 3.63 -15.44
N SER A 248 7.00 4.39 -15.33
CA SER A 248 7.05 5.85 -15.57
C SER A 248 7.67 6.65 -14.41
N LEU A 249 7.48 6.22 -13.16
CA LEU A 249 7.84 7.01 -11.97
C LEU A 249 8.91 6.37 -11.08
N VAL A 250 8.97 5.05 -11.05
CA VAL A 250 9.78 4.29 -10.10
C VAL A 250 11.04 3.77 -10.75
N ASN A 251 10.90 2.96 -11.80
CA ASN A 251 12.00 2.31 -12.49
C ASN A 251 12.87 3.36 -13.19
N PHE A 252 14.19 3.15 -13.17
CA PHE A 252 15.12 4.04 -13.84
C PHE A 252 15.55 3.48 -15.20
N HIS A 253 14.99 4.06 -16.27
CA HIS A 253 15.30 3.68 -17.67
C HIS A 253 16.45 4.47 -18.31
N GLY A 254 17.28 5.21 -17.56
CA GLY A 254 18.35 6.01 -18.18
C GLY A 254 17.88 7.30 -18.90
N VAL A 255 16.57 7.51 -19.05
CA VAL A 255 15.98 8.68 -19.75
C VAL A 255 16.16 9.97 -18.94
N ARG A 256 16.33 11.10 -19.64
CA ARG A 256 16.44 12.45 -19.04
C ARG A 256 15.14 12.83 -18.31
N ASP A 257 15.29 13.46 -17.14
CA ASP A 257 14.17 13.88 -16.29
C ASP A 257 13.24 14.84 -17.04
N ASN A 258 11.99 14.43 -17.26
CA ASN A 258 10.94 15.31 -17.80
C ASN A 258 10.38 16.17 -16.66
N PRO A 259 10.66 17.50 -16.62
CA PRO A 259 10.27 18.34 -15.48
C PRO A 259 8.74 18.36 -15.33
N GLY A 260 8.25 18.19 -14.10
CA GLY A 260 6.82 18.26 -13.77
C GLY A 260 5.98 17.04 -14.18
N LYS A 261 6.59 16.03 -14.81
CA LYS A 261 5.98 14.71 -15.09
C LYS A 261 6.71 13.55 -14.42
N THR A 262 7.87 13.82 -13.84
CA THR A 262 8.68 12.86 -13.08
C THR A 262 8.77 13.32 -11.63
N ILE A 263 8.96 12.37 -10.72
CA ILE A 263 9.20 12.69 -9.31
C ILE A 263 10.56 13.36 -9.18
N ASN A 264 10.56 14.58 -8.62
CA ASN A 264 11.76 15.36 -8.37
C ASN A 264 12.77 14.55 -7.55
N TYR A 265 14.05 14.59 -7.94
CA TYR A 265 15.14 13.93 -7.23
C TYR A 265 15.19 14.30 -5.74
N MET A 266 14.90 15.56 -5.37
CA MET A 266 14.83 15.98 -3.97
C MET A 266 13.74 15.27 -3.17
N ILE A 267 12.68 14.80 -3.83
CA ILE A 267 11.65 13.96 -3.23
C ILE A 267 12.11 12.51 -3.16
N LYS A 268 12.70 11.95 -4.24
CA LYS A 268 13.27 10.59 -4.24
C LYS A 268 14.23 10.39 -3.06
N LYS A 269 15.04 11.40 -2.75
CA LYS A 269 15.97 11.40 -1.60
C LYS A 269 15.30 11.41 -0.22
N LYS A 270 14.03 11.79 -0.08
CA LYS A 270 13.32 11.79 1.21
C LYS A 270 12.55 10.49 1.47
N ILE A 271 12.24 9.75 0.41
CA ILE A 271 11.47 8.51 0.52
C ILE A 271 12.33 7.43 1.15
N VAL A 272 11.78 6.80 2.20
CA VAL A 272 12.41 5.70 2.94
C VAL A 272 11.68 4.38 2.74
N PHE A 273 10.45 4.41 2.22
CA PHE A 273 9.62 3.23 1.98
C PHE A 273 8.96 3.31 0.59
N LEU A 274 9.10 2.23 -0.18
CA LEU A 274 8.39 2.03 -1.44
C LEU A 274 7.55 0.77 -1.40
N GLN A 275 6.33 0.86 -1.92
CA GLN A 275 5.47 -0.29 -2.14
C GLN A 275 5.04 -0.36 -3.61
N ILE A 276 5.26 -1.51 -4.24
CA ILE A 276 4.82 -1.80 -5.61
C ILE A 276 3.72 -2.85 -5.54
N LEU A 277 2.59 -2.54 -6.15
CA LEU A 277 1.35 -3.32 -6.08
C LEU A 277 0.97 -3.77 -7.50
N GLN A 278 0.65 -5.05 -7.68
CA GLN A 278 -0.03 -5.54 -8.89
C GLN A 278 0.68 -5.11 -10.19
N VAL A 279 1.95 -5.49 -10.29
CA VAL A 279 2.77 -5.31 -11.51
C VAL A 279 2.95 -6.69 -12.12
N GLU A 280 2.76 -6.83 -13.42
CA GLU A 280 2.92 -8.11 -14.11
C GLU A 280 4.35 -8.61 -14.03
N SER A 281 5.32 -7.78 -14.40
CA SER A 281 6.75 -8.11 -14.31
C SER A 281 7.58 -6.87 -13.99
N LEU A 282 8.36 -6.93 -12.91
CA LEU A 282 9.27 -5.82 -12.54
C LEU A 282 10.39 -5.60 -13.56
N CYS A 283 10.73 -6.64 -14.31
CA CYS A 283 11.86 -6.65 -15.22
C CYS A 283 11.41 -6.63 -16.69
N LYS A 284 10.19 -6.14 -16.95
CA LYS A 284 9.59 -6.06 -18.31
C LYS A 284 10.51 -5.34 -19.30
N THR A 285 11.18 -4.28 -18.88
CA THR A 285 12.15 -3.52 -19.70
C THR A 285 13.60 -3.96 -19.51
N GLY A 286 13.82 -5.18 -19.00
CA GLY A 286 15.15 -5.76 -18.79
C GLY A 286 15.70 -5.60 -17.37
N VAL A 287 15.73 -4.40 -16.80
CA VAL A 287 16.28 -4.15 -15.45
C VAL A 287 15.29 -3.38 -14.58
N ALA A 288 15.12 -3.84 -13.35
CA ALA A 288 14.38 -3.15 -12.29
C ALA A 288 15.37 -2.33 -11.44
N ASP A 289 15.57 -1.06 -11.80
CA ASP A 289 16.58 -0.19 -11.20
C ASP A 289 15.99 0.79 -10.18
N PHE A 290 16.30 0.56 -8.90
CA PHE A 290 15.90 1.42 -7.78
C PHE A 290 17.04 2.33 -7.27
N THR A 291 18.18 2.40 -7.95
CA THR A 291 19.40 3.09 -7.46
C THR A 291 19.21 4.58 -7.19
N ARG A 292 18.30 5.27 -7.91
CA ARG A 292 17.96 6.69 -7.67
C ARG A 292 17.20 6.95 -6.37
N TRP A 293 16.72 5.91 -5.70
CA TRP A 293 16.03 6.01 -4.41
C TRP A 293 17.04 5.86 -3.26
N GLU A 294 18.03 6.76 -3.20
CA GLU A 294 19.24 6.64 -2.37
C GLU A 294 18.97 6.36 -0.87
N ASN A 295 17.90 6.91 -0.31
CA ASN A 295 17.54 6.79 1.10
C ASN A 295 16.46 5.74 1.38
N LEU A 296 16.09 4.95 0.37
CA LEU A 296 15.16 3.83 0.52
C LEU A 296 15.71 2.84 1.56
N ARG A 297 14.90 2.52 2.56
CA ARG A 297 15.24 1.55 3.61
C ARG A 297 14.45 0.25 3.45
N GLU A 298 13.22 0.36 2.98
CA GLU A 298 12.29 -0.76 2.83
C GLU A 298 11.61 -0.73 1.47
N LEU A 299 11.67 -1.87 0.77
CA LEU A 299 10.93 -2.14 -0.45
C LEU A 299 9.92 -3.26 -0.19
N LYS A 300 8.65 -3.01 -0.52
CA LYS A 300 7.58 -4.00 -0.44
C LYS A 300 7.00 -4.26 -1.83
N LEU A 301 7.03 -5.51 -2.25
CA LEU A 301 6.45 -6.00 -3.50
C LEU A 301 5.23 -6.84 -3.15
N ALA A 302 4.03 -6.45 -3.61
CA ALA A 302 2.81 -7.19 -3.32
C ALA A 302 2.03 -7.51 -4.60
N GLN A 303 1.64 -8.77 -4.74
CA GLN A 303 0.89 -9.28 -5.89
C GLN A 303 1.58 -9.00 -7.23
N VAL A 304 2.90 -9.11 -7.25
CA VAL A 304 3.70 -8.97 -8.48
C VAL A 304 3.70 -10.32 -9.22
N GLY A 305 3.49 -10.35 -10.52
CA GLY A 305 3.52 -11.59 -11.30
C GLY A 305 4.91 -12.23 -11.25
N GLU A 306 5.89 -11.55 -11.83
CA GLU A 306 7.26 -12.04 -11.97
C GLU A 306 8.28 -11.09 -11.32
N ILE A 307 9.21 -11.68 -10.56
CA ILE A 307 10.34 -10.97 -9.94
C ILE A 307 11.63 -11.73 -10.27
N ASP A 308 12.60 -11.06 -10.89
CA ASP A 308 13.95 -11.57 -11.09
C ASP A 308 14.98 -10.77 -10.30
N PHE A 309 15.52 -11.40 -9.25
CA PHE A 309 16.51 -10.77 -8.39
C PHE A 309 17.85 -10.50 -9.07
N ASN A 310 18.18 -11.20 -10.14
CA ASN A 310 19.41 -10.97 -10.91
C ASN A 310 19.31 -9.69 -11.76
N LYS A 311 18.08 -9.30 -12.09
CA LYS A 311 17.76 -8.08 -12.86
C LYS A 311 17.31 -6.93 -11.96
N MET A 312 17.40 -7.07 -10.64
CA MET A 312 16.98 -6.04 -9.69
C MET A 312 18.18 -5.33 -9.04
N LEU A 313 18.24 -4.01 -9.19
CA LEU A 313 19.28 -3.18 -8.58
C LEU A 313 18.69 -2.40 -7.40
N LEU A 314 19.23 -2.65 -6.21
CA LEU A 314 18.80 -1.98 -4.98
C LEU A 314 19.78 -0.86 -4.58
N PRO A 315 19.28 0.24 -3.99
CA PRO A 315 20.14 1.26 -3.41
C PRO A 315 20.80 0.74 -2.13
N SER A 316 21.98 1.27 -1.80
CA SER A 316 22.84 0.80 -0.70
C SER A 316 22.24 0.90 0.71
N ASN A 317 21.17 1.69 0.88
CA ASN A 317 20.48 1.84 2.16
C ASN A 317 19.28 0.90 2.32
N CYS A 318 18.92 0.14 1.27
CA CYS A 318 17.76 -0.75 1.30
C CYS A 318 18.09 -2.00 2.11
N ARG A 319 17.54 -2.09 3.32
CA ARG A 319 17.83 -3.17 4.28
C ARG A 319 16.69 -4.18 4.40
N LEU A 320 15.48 -3.78 4.03
CA LEU A 320 14.28 -4.59 4.20
C LEU A 320 13.61 -4.82 2.84
N LEU A 321 13.43 -6.08 2.49
CA LEU A 321 12.69 -6.51 1.31
C LEU A 321 11.55 -7.43 1.73
N THR A 322 10.32 -7.03 1.43
CA THR A 322 9.13 -7.84 1.70
C THR A 322 8.44 -8.18 0.39
N ILE A 323 8.18 -9.46 0.15
CA ILE A 323 7.47 -9.97 -1.02
C ILE A 323 6.24 -10.73 -0.55
N CYS A 324 5.07 -10.35 -1.06
CA CYS A 324 3.79 -10.94 -0.70
C CYS A 324 3.01 -11.32 -1.97
N GLY A 325 2.68 -12.60 -2.16
CA GLY A 325 1.78 -13.01 -3.24
C GLY A 325 2.40 -12.96 -4.63
N ALA A 326 3.68 -13.33 -4.79
CA ALA A 326 4.32 -13.36 -6.10
C ALA A 326 4.04 -14.69 -6.84
N GLN A 327 3.81 -14.65 -8.15
CA GLN A 327 3.58 -15.88 -8.93
C GLN A 327 4.90 -16.62 -9.18
N THR A 328 5.90 -15.91 -9.71
CA THR A 328 7.22 -16.46 -10.00
C THR A 328 8.31 -15.59 -9.40
N LEU A 329 9.23 -16.21 -8.67
CA LEU A 329 10.42 -15.56 -8.13
C LEU A 329 11.68 -16.26 -8.66
N TYR A 330 12.49 -15.57 -9.46
CA TYR A 330 13.82 -16.03 -9.82
C TYR A 330 14.81 -15.61 -8.74
N TRP A 331 15.38 -16.61 -8.07
CA TRP A 331 16.34 -16.39 -7.01
C TRP A 331 17.68 -15.91 -7.59
N TRP A 332 18.49 -15.29 -6.73
CA TRP A 332 19.85 -14.90 -7.11
C TRP A 332 20.68 -16.10 -7.56
N ASP A 333 21.48 -15.90 -8.61
CA ASP A 333 22.41 -16.88 -9.16
C ASP A 333 23.67 -17.05 -8.30
N VAL A 334 23.46 -17.58 -7.10
CA VAL A 334 24.53 -17.95 -6.17
C VAL A 334 24.52 -19.42 -5.81
N LEU A 335 23.41 -20.13 -6.05
CA LEU A 335 23.30 -21.55 -5.73
C LEU A 335 24.30 -22.38 -6.53
N ASP A 336 24.38 -22.19 -7.85
CA ASP A 336 25.30 -22.94 -8.72
C ASP A 336 26.77 -22.73 -8.30
N GLN A 337 27.14 -21.50 -7.91
CA GLN A 337 28.49 -21.19 -7.42
C GLN A 337 28.79 -21.89 -6.08
N ILE A 338 27.82 -21.86 -5.15
CA ILE A 338 27.97 -22.47 -3.83
C ILE A 338 27.97 -24.01 -3.94
N GLU A 339 27.11 -24.59 -4.78
CA GLU A 339 27.04 -26.03 -5.03
C GLU A 339 28.32 -26.55 -5.67
N HIS A 340 28.91 -25.79 -6.60
CA HIS A 340 30.21 -26.15 -7.17
C HIS A 340 31.31 -26.21 -6.09
N MET A 341 31.32 -25.25 -5.16
CA MET A 341 32.32 -25.18 -4.08
C MET A 341 32.08 -26.19 -2.95
N ALA A 342 30.82 -26.40 -2.58
CA ALA A 342 30.44 -27.30 -1.50
C ALA A 342 30.37 -28.78 -1.94
N SER A 343 30.15 -29.04 -3.24
CA SER A 343 29.92 -30.39 -3.78
C SER A 343 28.86 -31.14 -2.96
N ASP A 344 29.12 -32.37 -2.49
CA ASP A 344 28.13 -33.15 -1.72
C ASP A 344 28.11 -32.82 -0.21
N ARG A 345 28.79 -31.76 0.25
CA ARG A 345 28.98 -31.45 1.68
C ARG A 345 27.80 -30.69 2.28
N TYR A 346 26.61 -31.28 2.19
CA TYR A 346 25.38 -30.75 2.76
C TYR A 346 24.83 -31.64 3.88
N THR A 347 24.22 -30.99 4.86
CA THR A 347 23.47 -31.62 5.95
C THR A 347 22.05 -31.09 5.94
N THR A 348 21.09 -31.98 6.15
CA THR A 348 19.69 -31.60 6.33
C THR A 348 19.47 -31.20 7.78
N LYS A 349 18.95 -29.98 7.99
CA LYS A 349 18.61 -29.43 9.30
C LYS A 349 17.10 -29.14 9.37
N MET A 350 16.56 -29.21 10.57
CA MET A 350 15.14 -28.96 10.85
C MET A 350 15.04 -27.75 11.79
N ARG A 351 14.17 -26.80 11.45
CA ARG A 351 13.83 -25.66 12.33
C ARG A 351 12.31 -25.48 12.34
N GLY A 352 11.68 -25.89 13.45
CA GLY A 352 10.22 -25.94 13.53
C GLY A 352 9.65 -26.96 12.55
N SER A 353 8.71 -26.54 11.71
CA SER A 353 8.12 -27.36 10.63
C SER A 353 8.91 -27.33 9.32
N MET A 354 9.98 -26.54 9.22
CA MET A 354 10.76 -26.39 7.99
C MET A 354 12.01 -27.27 8.00
N CYS A 355 12.21 -27.98 6.90
CA CYS A 355 13.40 -28.75 6.58
C CYS A 355 14.25 -27.96 5.57
N TYR A 356 15.55 -27.83 5.80
CA TYR A 356 16.45 -27.11 4.89
C TYR A 356 17.82 -27.78 4.81
N HIS A 357 18.49 -27.60 3.68
CA HIS A 357 19.87 -28.04 3.48
C HIS A 357 20.84 -26.94 3.93
N ALA A 358 21.88 -27.33 4.64
CA ALA A 358 22.94 -26.45 5.12
C ALA A 358 24.30 -27.06 4.84
N ILE A 359 25.27 -26.22 4.46
CA ILE A 359 26.66 -26.65 4.27
C ILE A 359 27.17 -27.27 5.59
N ASP A 360 27.85 -28.41 5.49
CA ASP A 360 28.49 -29.07 6.63
C ASP A 360 29.83 -28.40 6.95
N GLU A 361 29.79 -27.48 7.92
CA GLU A 361 30.97 -26.72 8.36
C GLU A 361 32.12 -27.61 8.88
N LYS A 362 31.87 -28.87 9.23
CA LYS A 362 32.91 -29.79 9.75
C LYS A 362 33.69 -30.49 8.65
N SER A 363 33.07 -30.72 7.49
CA SER A 363 33.70 -31.41 6.36
C SER A 363 34.32 -30.47 5.34
N MET A 364 34.13 -29.16 5.50
CA MET A 364 34.69 -28.13 4.63
C MET A 364 35.90 -27.45 5.25
N ASP A 365 36.88 -27.11 4.41
CA ASP A 365 37.99 -26.26 4.80
C ASP A 365 37.50 -24.83 5.07
N VAL A 366 38.20 -24.16 5.99
CA VAL A 366 37.80 -22.84 6.51
C VAL A 366 37.81 -21.79 5.40
N GLU A 367 38.76 -21.86 4.47
CA GLU A 367 38.89 -20.90 3.36
C GLU A 367 37.70 -20.98 2.40
N THR A 368 37.34 -22.18 1.93
CA THR A 368 36.16 -22.41 1.10
C THR A 368 34.89 -21.97 1.82
N LEU A 369 34.77 -22.24 3.13
CA LEU A 369 33.61 -21.80 3.92
C LEU A 369 33.49 -20.28 3.97
N PHE A 370 34.60 -19.57 4.14
CA PHE A 370 34.60 -18.11 4.10
C PHE A 370 34.27 -17.57 2.71
N GLN A 371 34.77 -18.19 1.64
CA GLN A 371 34.44 -17.80 0.27
C GLN A 371 32.94 -17.98 -0.03
N CYS A 372 32.32 -19.12 0.34
CA CYS A 372 30.88 -19.32 0.21
C CYS A 372 30.09 -18.24 0.97
N ARG A 373 30.52 -17.88 2.18
CA ARG A 373 29.88 -16.81 2.97
C ARG A 373 30.01 -15.44 2.33
N ILE A 374 31.16 -15.14 1.71
CA ILE A 374 31.40 -13.88 0.99
C ILE A 374 30.47 -13.80 -0.23
N ILE A 375 30.40 -14.85 -1.05
CA ILE A 375 29.50 -14.91 -2.23
C ILE A 375 28.04 -14.63 -1.83
N VAL A 376 27.55 -15.30 -0.79
CA VAL A 376 26.19 -15.08 -0.27
C VAL A 376 25.99 -13.64 0.20
N LYS A 377 26.96 -13.10 0.94
CA LYS A 377 26.86 -11.75 1.51
C LYS A 377 26.91 -10.66 0.43
N ASP A 378 27.78 -10.82 -0.57
CA ASP A 378 27.92 -9.87 -1.66
C ASP A 378 26.66 -9.86 -2.54
N CYS A 379 26.02 -11.02 -2.72
CA CYS A 379 24.75 -11.17 -3.42
C CYS A 379 23.59 -10.41 -2.74
N PHE A 380 23.45 -10.53 -1.42
CA PHE A 380 22.43 -9.78 -0.68
C PHE A 380 22.74 -8.28 -0.53
N GLN A 381 23.98 -7.86 -0.85
CA GLN A 381 24.45 -6.48 -0.79
C GLN A 381 24.22 -5.83 0.60
N SER A 382 23.18 -5.00 0.71
CA SER A 382 22.82 -4.23 1.91
C SER A 382 21.56 -4.75 2.62
N LEU A 383 20.94 -5.81 2.08
CA LEU A 383 19.75 -6.42 2.67
C LEU A 383 20.08 -7.16 3.97
N ASN A 384 19.31 -6.86 5.01
CA ASN A 384 19.41 -7.51 6.32
C ASN A 384 18.16 -8.31 6.66
N PHE A 385 17.05 -8.04 5.99
CA PHE A 385 15.76 -8.68 6.24
C PHE A 385 15.05 -8.95 4.93
N ILE A 386 14.71 -10.23 4.70
CA ILE A 386 13.90 -10.67 3.58
C ILE A 386 12.70 -11.42 4.14
N LYS A 387 11.50 -10.99 3.75
CA LYS A 387 10.25 -11.66 4.12
C LYS A 387 9.53 -12.11 2.86
N LEU A 388 9.30 -13.41 2.76
CA LEU A 388 8.55 -14.03 1.69
C LEU A 388 7.22 -14.55 2.24
N GLN A 389 6.11 -14.17 1.61
CA GLN A 389 4.77 -14.63 1.96
C GLN A 389 4.03 -15.00 0.69
N ASP A 390 3.35 -16.15 0.69
CA ASP A 390 2.49 -16.60 -0.41
C ASP A 390 3.18 -16.55 -1.78
N ILE A 391 4.40 -17.08 -1.87
CA ILE A 391 5.13 -17.22 -3.14
C ILE A 391 4.69 -18.53 -3.79
N TYR A 392 4.20 -18.47 -5.02
CA TYR A 392 3.67 -19.64 -5.72
C TYR A 392 4.78 -20.53 -6.28
N GLU A 393 5.76 -19.95 -6.97
CA GLU A 393 6.90 -20.67 -7.54
C GLU A 393 8.21 -19.92 -7.32
N ILE A 394 9.27 -20.64 -6.89
CA ILE A 394 10.64 -20.13 -6.81
C ILE A 394 11.48 -20.91 -7.81
N LYS A 395 12.14 -20.20 -8.74
CA LYS A 395 13.01 -20.76 -9.77
C LYS A 395 14.46 -20.36 -9.51
N GLY A 396 15.39 -21.22 -9.94
CA GLY A 396 16.79 -20.83 -10.14
C GLY A 396 16.92 -19.88 -11.34
N PRO A 397 18.12 -19.39 -11.66
CA PRO A 397 18.34 -18.49 -12.79
C PRO A 397 17.78 -19.08 -14.10
N GLU A 398 17.11 -18.24 -14.90
CA GLU A 398 16.83 -18.58 -16.30
C GLU A 398 18.16 -18.71 -17.05
N LYS A 399 18.39 -19.89 -17.63
CA LYS A 399 19.55 -20.16 -18.49
C LYS A 399 19.40 -19.54 -19.88
#